data_AF-A0A1L0DXD0-F1
#
_entry.id   AF-A0A1L0DXD0-F1
#
_cell.length_a   1.000
_cell.length_b   1.000
_cell.length_c   1.000
_cell.angle_alpha   90.00
_cell.angle_beta   90.00
_cell.angle_gamma   90.00
#
_symmetry.space_group_name_H-M   'P 1'
#
loop_
_entity.id
_entity.type
_entity.pdbx_description
1 polymer ?
#
loop_
_entity_poly.entity_id
_entity_poly.type
_entity_poly.pdbx_seq_one_letter_code
_entity_poly.pdbx_strand_id
1 'polypeptide(L)' 'MLSALFKRNSVYVATIFGGAFAFQAFFDTAVTRWYEYHNRGKLWKDLKAKIQAGDEDDEDDE' A
#
# COMPACT_ATOMS: atom_id res chain seq x y z
N MET A 1 -3.02 30.45 7.34
CA MET A 1 -3.38 29.16 6.69
C MET A 1 -4.18 28.27 7.65
N LEU A 2 -3.63 27.84 8.78
CA LEU A 2 -4.33 27.01 9.78
C LEU A 2 -5.64 27.67 10.28
N SER A 3 -5.61 28.96 10.63
CA SER A 3 -6.79 29.68 11.15
C SER A 3 -7.97 29.77 10.16
N ALA A 4 -7.75 29.59 8.86
CA ALA A 4 -8.83 29.59 7.87
C ALA A 4 -9.58 28.25 7.83
N LEU A 5 -8.90 27.15 8.19
CA LEU A 5 -9.46 25.79 8.19
C LEU A 5 -10.18 25.45 9.51
N PHE A 6 -9.71 26.01 10.63
CA PHE A 6 -10.21 25.65 11.97
C PHE A 6 -11.25 26.61 12.58
N LYS A 7 -11.55 27.76 11.95
CA LYS A 7 -12.40 28.81 12.56
C LYS A 7 -13.90 28.66 12.29
N ARG A 8 -14.31 27.86 11.30
CA ARG A 8 -15.71 27.53 11.01
C ARG A 8 -15.92 26.03 11.13
N ASN A 9 -16.85 25.61 11.99
CA ASN A 9 -17.09 24.19 12.30
C ASN A 9 -17.44 23.35 11.05
N SER A 10 -18.16 23.93 10.08
CA SER A 10 -18.48 23.26 8.82
C SER A 10 -17.26 23.07 7.90
N VAL A 11 -16.36 24.05 7.86
CA VAL A 11 -15.10 23.97 7.09
C VAL A 11 -14.14 22.98 7.75
N TYR A 12 -14.15 22.91 9.08
CA TYR A 12 -13.35 21.97 9.84
C TYR A 12 -13.70 20.51 9.52
N VAL A 13 -14.99 20.14 9.55
CA VAL A 13 -15.44 18.77 9.23
C VAL A 13 -15.13 18.41 7.78
N ALA A 14 -15.40 19.31 6.83
CA ALA A 14 -15.07 19.08 5.43
C ALA A 14 -13.55 18.91 5.21
N THR A 15 -12.72 19.67 5.93
CA THR A 15 -11.26 19.53 5.88
C THR A 15 -10.79 18.20 6.46
N ILE A 16 -11.38 17.75 7.57
CA ILE A 16 -11.06 16.43 8.14
C ILE A 16 -11.44 15.32 7.18
N PHE A 17 -12.66 15.34 6.61
CA PHE A 17 -13.07 14.29 5.67
C PHE A 17 -12.24 14.30 4.39
N GLY A 18 -12.01 15.48 3.80
CA GLY A 18 -11.12 15.60 2.65
C GLY A 18 -9.70 15.10 2.94
N GLY A 19 -9.16 15.46 4.11
CA GLY A 19 -7.87 15.00 4.58
C GLY A 19 -7.82 13.49 4.83
N ALA A 20 -8.87 12.91 5.40
CA ALA A 20 -8.96 11.48 5.70
C ALA A 20 -8.96 10.64 4.42
N PHE A 21 -9.72 11.02 3.40
CA PHE A 21 -9.73 10.30 2.11
C PHE A 21 -8.37 10.36 1.40
N ALA A 22 -7.76 11.56 1.36
CA ALA A 22 -6.44 11.73 0.76
C ALA A 22 -5.36 10.95 1.55
N PHE A 23 -5.41 11.03 2.88
CA PHE A 23 -4.47 10.32 3.76
C PHE A 23 -4.62 8.82 3.63
N GLN A 24 -5.85 8.27 3.60
CA GLN A 24 -6.08 6.83 3.49
C GLN A 24 -5.41 6.24 2.26
N ALA A 25 -5.65 6.82 1.07
CA ALA A 25 -5.08 6.30 -0.18
C ALA A 25 -3.53 6.34 -0.16
N PHE A 26 -2.97 7.45 0.33
CA PHE A 26 -1.53 7.61 0.43
C PHE A 26 -0.91 6.64 1.45
N PHE A 27 -1.49 6.57 2.65
CA PHE A 27 -0.98 5.79 3.76
C PHE A 27 -1.04 4.30 3.49
N ASP A 28 -2.16 3.81 2.93
CA ASP A 28 -2.32 2.40 2.53
C ASP A 28 -1.23 1.96 1.54
N THR A 29 -1.01 2.76 0.49
CA THR A 29 0.03 2.46 -0.51
C THR A 29 1.44 2.51 0.10
N ALA A 30 1.72 3.53 0.91
CA ALA A 30 3.04 3.73 1.50
C ALA A 30 3.40 2.59 2.47
N VAL A 31 2.49 2.24 3.37
CA VAL A 31 2.71 1.19 4.36
C VAL A 31 2.75 -0.18 3.71
N THR A 32 1.88 -0.46 2.73
CA THR A 32 1.92 -1.72 1.97
C THR A 32 3.27 -1.88 1.28
N ARG A 33 3.76 -0.86 0.57
CA ARG A 33 5.08 -0.92 -0.09
C ARG A 33 6.21 -1.15 0.91
N TRP A 34 6.19 -0.46 2.04
CA TRP A 34 7.18 -0.65 3.09
C TRP A 34 7.14 -2.08 3.66
N TYR A 35 5.94 -2.59 3.94
CA TYR A 35 5.74 -3.93 4.48
C TYR A 35 6.22 -5.01 3.53
N GLU A 36 5.86 -4.90 2.25
CA GLU A 36 6.31 -5.81 1.21
C GLU A 36 7.82 -5.77 1.03
N TYR A 37 8.42 -4.57 0.99
CA TYR A 37 9.86 -4.40 0.91
C TYR A 37 10.60 -5.05 2.09
N HIS A 38 10.07 -4.84 3.31
CA HIS A 38 10.65 -5.38 4.53
C HIS A 38 10.57 -6.91 4.60
N ASN A 39 9.51 -7.50 4.05
CA ASN A 39 9.28 -8.95 4.09
C ASN A 39 9.66 -9.67 2.78
N ARG A 40 10.36 -9.01 1.85
CA ARG A 40 10.72 -9.62 0.54
C ARG A 40 11.32 -11.01 0.67
N GLY A 41 10.84 -11.92 -0.17
CA GLY A 41 11.23 -13.32 -0.19
C GLY A 41 10.48 -14.20 0.81
N LYS A 42 9.67 -13.61 1.70
CA LYS A 42 8.80 -14.33 2.64
C LYS A 42 7.33 -14.28 2.23
N LEU A 43 6.93 -13.33 1.38
CA LEU A 43 5.55 -13.23 0.93
C LEU A 43 5.24 -14.35 -0.05
N TRP A 44 4.00 -14.85 0.00
CA TRP A 44 3.53 -15.84 -0.96
C TRP A 44 3.72 -15.40 -2.42
N LYS A 45 3.50 -14.11 -2.73
CA LYS A 45 3.74 -13.58 -4.08
C LYS A 45 5.19 -13.70 -4.55
N ASP A 46 6.15 -13.62 -3.63
CA ASP A 46 7.58 -13.76 -3.95
C ASP A 46 7.98 -15.24 -4.07
N LEU A 47 7.32 -16.11 -3.31
CA LEU A 47 7.57 -17.55 -3.31
C LEU A 47 6.92 -18.25 -4.51
N LYS A 48 5.68 -17.88 -4.83
CA LYS A 48 4.93 -18.42 -5.97
C LYS A 48 5.68 -18.19 -7.28
N ALA A 49 6.27 -17.01 -7.46
CA ALA A 49 7.08 -16.71 -8.65
C ALA A 49 8.27 -17.67 -8.80
N LYS A 50 8.86 -18.12 -7.68
CA LYS A 50 9.95 -19.11 -7.70
C LYS A 50 9.46 -20.53 -7.96
N ILE A 51 8.31 -20.90 -7.40
CA ILE A 51 7.74 -22.24 -7.60
C ILE A 51 7.33 -22.42 -9.07
N GLN A 52 6.66 -21.43 -9.66
CA GLN A 52 6.25 -21.52 -11.07
C GLN A 52 7.46 -21.55 -12.02
N ALA A 53 8.53 -20.80 -11.72
CA ALA A 53 9.76 -20.89 -12.50
C ALA A 53 10.45 -22.26 -12.35
N GLY A 54 10.41 -22.87 -11.16
CA GLY A 54 10.93 -24.22 -10.94
C GLY A 54 10.13 -25.30 -11.66
N ASP A 55 8.79 -25.20 -11.68
CA ASP A 55 7.94 -26.11 -12.44
C ASP A 55 8.19 -26.00 -13.97
N GLU A 56 8.48 -24.80 -14.48
CA GLU A 56 8.82 -24.60 -15.91
C GLU A 56 10.21 -25.16 -16.26
N ASP A 57 11.21 -25.00 -15.39
CA ASP A 57 12.56 -25.57 -15.59
C ASP A 57 12.55 -27.11 -15.48
N ASP A 58 11.71 -27.70 -14.62
CA ASP A 58 11.56 -29.16 -14.47
C ASP A 58 10.79 -29.81 -15.64
N GLU A 59 9.91 -29.08 -16.36
CA GLU A 59 9.20 -29.57 -17.56
C GLU A 59 10.08 -29.57 -18.83
N ASP A 60 11.10 -28.70 -18.93
CA ASP A 60 12.00 -28.64 -20.09
C ASP A 60 13.13 -29.71 -20.03
N ASP A 61 13.38 -30.30 -18.86
CA ASP A 61 14.41 -31.34 -18.62
C ASP A 61 13.89 -32.80 -18.70
N GLU A 62 12.58 -33.03 -18.93
CA GLU A 62 11.95 -34.35 -19.27
C GLU A 62 11.73 -34.56 -20.79
#